data_AF-A0A0V8H573-F1
#
_entry.id   AF-A0A0V8H573-F1
#
_cell.length_a   1.000
_cell.length_b   1.000
_cell.length_c   1.000
_cell.angle_alpha   90.00
_cell.angle_beta   90.00
_cell.angle_gamma   90.00
#
_symmetry.space_group_name_H-M   'P 1'
#
loop_
_entity.id
_entity.type
_entity.pdbx_description
1 polymer ?
#
loop_
_entity_poly.entity_id
_entity_poly.type
_entity_poly.pdbx_seq_one_letter_code
_entity_poly.pdbx_strand_id
1 'polypeptide(L)'
;MTTNKPVPFKESRIFSTTFLLVLMGFLASFVPYENWSLLAVNMGLAGLCSILFFVFWLKTKHESKRYFSLLSYVMIIALAIYFVIPFFRVFAGQLISWLGMVLIIIMIILPFLNRESIATGFVNPSKNLVGKYFYTVFTLIFGFGVIFFSTINFSENPNAIALSSFFFIFALLFLFIAPIMLIKPSRVKELEK
;
A
#
# COMPACT_ATOMS: atom_id res chain seq x y z
N MET A 1 -28.61 11.36 -3.70
CA MET A 1 -28.43 10.15 -2.86
C MET A 1 -27.92 9.00 -3.73
N THR A 2 -26.63 8.64 -3.67
CA THR A 2 -26.16 7.40 -4.34
C THR A 2 -26.63 6.20 -3.52
N THR A 3 -27.58 5.44 -4.05
CA THR A 3 -28.15 4.25 -3.41
C THR A 3 -27.08 3.18 -3.21
N ASN A 4 -26.87 2.75 -1.96
CA ASN A 4 -26.08 1.56 -1.67
C ASN A 4 -26.83 0.36 -2.27
N LYS A 5 -26.36 -0.13 -3.41
CA LYS A 5 -26.89 -1.37 -4.00
C LYS A 5 -26.19 -2.57 -3.38
N PRO A 6 -26.90 -3.69 -3.16
CA PRO A 6 -26.28 -4.93 -2.72
C PRO A 6 -25.32 -5.45 -3.80
N VAL A 7 -24.18 -5.99 -3.38
CA VAL A 7 -23.14 -6.52 -4.28
C VAL A 7 -23.30 -8.04 -4.42
N PRO A 8 -23.78 -8.55 -5.58
CA PRO A 8 -23.81 -9.97 -5.83
C PRO A 8 -22.38 -10.53 -5.91
N PHE A 9 -22.22 -11.83 -5.62
CA PHE A 9 -20.89 -12.44 -5.57
C PHE A 9 -20.10 -12.29 -6.88
N LYS A 10 -20.76 -12.38 -8.03
CA LYS A 10 -20.13 -12.20 -9.36
C LYS A 10 -19.51 -10.81 -9.54
N GLU A 11 -20.06 -9.78 -8.89
CA GLU A 11 -19.58 -8.40 -8.96
C GLU A 11 -18.63 -8.04 -7.80
N SER A 12 -18.39 -8.98 -6.87
CA SER A 12 -17.57 -8.74 -5.68
C SER A 12 -16.10 -8.47 -6.01
N ARG A 13 -15.61 -8.91 -7.17
CA ARG A 13 -14.20 -8.82 -7.58
C ARG A 13 -13.22 -9.55 -6.64
N ILE A 14 -13.71 -10.41 -5.74
CA ILE A 14 -12.85 -11.21 -4.85
C ILE A 14 -11.88 -12.03 -5.68
N PHE A 15 -12.39 -12.81 -6.64
CA PHE A 15 -11.56 -13.68 -7.48
C PHE A 15 -10.50 -12.91 -8.26
N SER A 16 -10.87 -11.84 -8.96
CA SER A 16 -9.93 -11.04 -9.75
C SER A 16 -8.86 -10.37 -8.87
N THR A 17 -9.23 -9.92 -7.68
CA THR A 17 -8.30 -9.27 -6.75
C THR A 17 -7.36 -10.29 -6.11
N THR A 18 -7.88 -11.45 -5.71
CA THR A 18 -7.06 -12.58 -5.26
C THR A 18 -6.08 -13.03 -6.32
N PHE A 19 -6.53 -13.20 -7.57
CA PHE A 19 -5.67 -13.58 -8.68
C PHE A 19 -4.53 -12.57 -8.89
N LEU A 20 -4.84 -11.27 -8.86
CA LEU A 20 -3.83 -10.22 -8.90
C LEU A 20 -2.82 -10.36 -7.76
N LEU A 21 -3.27 -10.57 -6.51
CA LEU A 21 -2.36 -10.72 -5.38
C LEU A 21 -1.50 -11.98 -5.44
N VAL A 22 -2.02 -13.07 -6.00
CA VAL A 22 -1.25 -14.29 -6.27
C VAL A 22 -0.19 -14.01 -7.33
N LEU A 23 -0.56 -13.39 -8.45
CA LEU A 23 0.38 -13.07 -9.52
C LEU A 23 1.50 -12.14 -9.03
N MET A 24 1.14 -11.07 -8.31
CA MET A 24 2.11 -10.11 -7.78
C MET A 24 2.99 -10.73 -6.69
N GLY A 25 2.40 -11.55 -5.81
CA GLY A 25 3.14 -12.30 -4.79
C GLY A 25 4.14 -13.27 -5.42
N PHE A 26 3.74 -13.97 -6.49
CA PHE A 26 4.62 -14.84 -7.26
C PHE A 26 5.79 -14.05 -7.84
N LEU A 27 5.53 -12.97 -8.59
CA LEU A 27 6.59 -12.17 -9.19
C LEU A 27 7.56 -11.60 -8.14
N ALA A 28 7.05 -11.06 -7.03
CA ALA A 28 7.87 -10.49 -5.96
C ALA A 28 8.79 -11.54 -5.29
N SER A 29 8.42 -12.83 -5.31
CA SER A 29 9.26 -13.90 -4.75
C SER A 29 10.52 -14.17 -5.56
N PHE A 30 10.50 -13.85 -6.86
CA PHE A 30 11.63 -14.09 -7.77
C PHE A 30 12.42 -12.83 -8.11
N VAL A 31 12.05 -11.67 -7.57
CA VAL A 31 12.78 -10.40 -7.76
C VAL A 31 13.58 -10.05 -6.49
N PRO A 32 14.89 -9.73 -6.60
CA PRO A 32 15.74 -9.80 -7.80
C PRO A 32 16.26 -11.20 -8.13
N TYR A 33 16.21 -12.13 -7.17
CA TYR A 33 16.67 -13.52 -7.33
C TYR A 33 15.58 -14.50 -6.91
N GLU A 34 15.68 -15.77 -7.27
CA GLU A 34 14.69 -16.77 -6.86
C GLU A 34 14.66 -17.01 -5.34
N ASN A 35 13.47 -17.21 -4.78
CA ASN A 35 13.30 -17.61 -3.38
C ASN A 35 11.96 -18.34 -3.16
N TRP A 36 12.03 -19.66 -3.06
CA TRP A 36 10.87 -20.53 -2.87
C TRP A 36 10.21 -20.38 -1.50
N SER A 37 10.98 -20.12 -0.44
CA SER A 37 10.42 -19.87 0.89
C SER A 37 9.59 -18.60 0.91
N LEU A 38 10.06 -17.56 0.20
CA LEU A 38 9.34 -16.30 0.03
C LEU A 38 8.08 -16.48 -0.81
N LEU A 39 8.08 -17.39 -1.79
CA LEU A 39 6.88 -17.76 -2.53
C LEU A 39 5.81 -18.33 -1.61
N ALA A 40 6.16 -19.27 -0.74
CA ALA A 40 5.22 -19.82 0.23
C ALA A 40 4.62 -18.74 1.14
N VAL A 41 5.45 -17.79 1.62
CA VAL A 41 4.98 -16.66 2.44
C VAL A 41 4.03 -15.75 1.66
N ASN A 42 4.37 -15.39 0.41
CA ASN A 42 3.53 -14.52 -0.42
C ASN A 42 2.20 -15.20 -0.81
N MET A 43 2.22 -16.51 -1.09
CA MET A 43 0.98 -17.27 -1.32
C MET A 43 0.11 -17.33 -0.06
N GLY A 44 0.73 -17.50 1.11
CA GLY A 44 0.04 -17.40 2.41
C GLY A 44 -0.62 -16.04 2.63
N LEU A 45 0.09 -14.95 2.31
CA LEU A 45 -0.45 -13.59 2.40
C LEU A 45 -1.62 -13.38 1.44
N ALA A 46 -1.50 -13.80 0.18
CA ALA A 46 -2.61 -13.74 -0.79
C ALA A 46 -3.83 -14.56 -0.34
N GLY A 47 -3.61 -15.73 0.25
CA GLY A 47 -4.65 -16.56 0.87
C GLY A 47 -5.36 -15.84 2.02
N LEU A 48 -4.59 -15.25 2.94
CA LEU A 48 -5.13 -14.44 4.05
C LEU A 48 -5.98 -13.26 3.54
N CYS A 49 -5.49 -12.52 2.54
CA CYS A 49 -6.24 -11.44 1.91
C CYS A 49 -7.55 -11.92 1.29
N SER A 50 -7.54 -13.11 0.66
CA SER A 50 -8.74 -13.72 0.07
C SER A 50 -9.80 -14.04 1.11
N ILE A 51 -9.38 -14.56 2.27
CA ILE A 51 -10.27 -14.80 3.41
C ILE A 51 -10.85 -13.47 3.91
N LEU A 52 -10.03 -12.43 4.05
CA LEU A 52 -10.49 -11.10 4.46
C LEU A 52 -11.51 -10.51 3.47
N PHE A 53 -11.28 -10.64 2.17
CA PHE A 53 -12.21 -10.18 1.13
C PHE A 53 -13.57 -10.88 1.25
N PHE A 54 -13.57 -12.19 1.52
CA PHE A 54 -14.79 -12.95 1.73
C PHE A 54 -15.53 -12.51 3.00
N VAL A 55 -14.81 -12.32 4.12
CA VAL A 55 -15.37 -11.81 5.38
C VAL A 55 -15.98 -10.41 5.19
N PHE A 56 -15.30 -9.52 4.47
CA PHE A 56 -15.83 -8.18 4.19
C PHE A 56 -17.07 -8.23 3.31
N TRP A 57 -17.08 -9.11 2.30
CA TRP A 57 -18.27 -9.29 1.47
C TRP A 57 -19.46 -9.75 2.30
N LEU A 58 -19.29 -10.78 3.15
CA LEU A 58 -20.37 -11.25 4.03
C LEU A 58 -20.91 -10.14 4.96
N LYS A 59 -20.02 -9.33 5.54
CA LYS A 59 -20.40 -8.27 6.49
C LYS A 59 -20.96 -7.01 5.83
N THR A 60 -20.53 -6.68 4.60
CA THR A 60 -20.81 -5.38 3.97
C THR A 60 -21.45 -5.50 2.59
N LYS A 61 -21.98 -6.67 2.21
CA LYS A 61 -22.65 -6.91 0.91
C LYS A 61 -23.76 -5.91 0.59
N HIS A 62 -24.41 -5.33 1.60
CA HIS A 62 -25.48 -4.34 1.43
C HIS A 62 -24.96 -2.90 1.25
N GLU A 63 -23.67 -2.65 1.53
CA GLU A 63 -23.01 -1.36 1.45
C GLU A 63 -21.87 -1.40 0.42
N SER A 64 -22.20 -1.42 -0.87
CA SER A 64 -21.23 -1.53 -1.98
C SER A 64 -20.02 -0.59 -1.85
N LYS A 65 -20.24 0.68 -1.50
CA LYS A 65 -19.14 1.65 -1.32
C LYS A 65 -18.19 1.24 -0.19
N ARG A 66 -18.73 0.78 0.95
CA ARG A 66 -17.91 0.35 2.08
C ARG A 66 -17.15 -0.93 1.76
N TYR A 67 -17.83 -1.87 1.10
CA TYR A 67 -17.23 -3.12 0.65
C TYR A 67 -16.02 -2.89 -0.25
N PHE A 68 -16.18 -2.13 -1.34
CA PHE A 68 -15.07 -1.87 -2.27
C PHE A 68 -13.96 -1.05 -1.64
N SER A 69 -14.27 -0.14 -0.70
CA SER A 69 -13.24 0.60 0.05
C SER A 69 -12.36 -0.33 0.89
N LEU A 70 -12.98 -1.29 1.60
CA LEU A 70 -12.24 -2.26 2.42
C LEU A 70 -11.45 -3.27 1.57
N LEU A 71 -12.02 -3.69 0.44
CA LEU A 71 -11.32 -4.55 -0.52
C LEU A 71 -10.08 -3.84 -1.08
N SER A 72 -10.21 -2.60 -1.53
CA SER A 72 -9.09 -1.80 -2.03
C SER A 72 -8.05 -1.54 -0.93
N TYR A 73 -8.47 -1.30 0.31
CA TYR A 73 -7.56 -1.14 1.45
C TYR A 73 -6.63 -2.35 1.60
N VAL A 74 -7.19 -3.56 1.73
CA VAL A 74 -6.39 -4.78 1.91
C VAL A 74 -5.53 -5.08 0.67
N MET A 75 -6.06 -4.84 -0.53
CA MET A 75 -5.30 -4.99 -1.77
C MET A 75 -4.07 -4.08 -1.80
N ILE A 76 -4.22 -2.79 -1.49
CA ILE A 76 -3.12 -1.82 -1.53
C ILE A 76 -2.06 -2.13 -0.47
N ILE A 77 -2.47 -2.54 0.74
CA ILE A 77 -1.53 -2.96 1.77
C ILE A 77 -0.74 -4.20 1.33
N ALA A 78 -1.40 -5.21 0.75
CA ALA A 78 -0.72 -6.41 0.25
C ALA A 78 0.26 -6.09 -0.89
N LEU A 79 -0.13 -5.22 -1.83
CA LEU A 79 0.75 -4.76 -2.90
C LEU A 79 1.95 -3.98 -2.35
N ALA A 80 1.74 -3.12 -1.35
CA ALA A 80 2.84 -2.40 -0.70
C ALA A 80 3.84 -3.36 -0.05
N ILE A 81 3.35 -4.40 0.63
CA ILE A 81 4.23 -5.45 1.19
C ILE A 81 5.04 -6.11 0.09
N TYR A 82 4.42 -6.53 -1.02
CA TYR A 82 5.13 -7.14 -2.14
C TYR A 82 6.20 -6.23 -2.75
N PHE A 83 5.89 -4.94 -2.87
CA PHE A 83 6.80 -3.95 -3.45
C PHE A 83 7.97 -3.56 -2.55
N VAL A 84 7.84 -3.77 -1.25
CA VAL A 84 8.93 -3.59 -0.28
C VAL A 84 9.94 -4.75 -0.33
N ILE A 85 9.53 -5.95 -0.75
CA ILE A 85 10.38 -7.15 -0.69
C ILE A 85 11.68 -7.00 -1.50
N PRO A 86 11.66 -6.60 -2.80
CA PRO A 86 12.89 -6.44 -3.59
C PRO A 86 13.91 -5.52 -2.91
N PHE A 87 13.44 -4.41 -2.33
CA PHE A 87 14.26 -3.45 -1.62
C PHE A 87 15.01 -4.08 -0.45
N PHE A 88 14.31 -4.78 0.45
CA PHE A 88 14.97 -5.44 1.57
C PHE A 88 15.89 -6.58 1.17
N ARG A 89 15.64 -7.22 0.02
CA ARG A 89 16.53 -8.26 -0.51
C ARG A 89 17.82 -7.70 -1.08
N VAL A 90 17.75 -6.58 -1.82
CA VAL A 90 18.94 -5.94 -2.39
C VAL A 90 19.80 -5.31 -1.30
N PHE A 91 19.18 -4.70 -0.29
CA PHE A 91 19.90 -3.94 0.74
C PHE A 91 20.04 -4.68 2.08
N ALA A 92 19.81 -6.00 2.10
CA ALA A 92 19.85 -6.82 3.30
C ALA A 92 21.17 -6.61 4.07
N GLY A 93 21.06 -6.33 5.38
CA GLY A 93 22.23 -6.12 6.26
C GLY A 93 22.88 -4.74 6.16
N GLN A 94 22.48 -3.88 5.21
CA GLN A 94 23.00 -2.52 5.08
C GLN A 94 22.20 -1.51 5.90
N LEU A 95 22.82 -0.40 6.32
CA LEU A 95 22.16 0.69 7.06
C LEU A 95 20.89 1.20 6.36
N ILE A 96 20.90 1.25 5.03
CA ILE A 96 19.77 1.74 4.23
C ILE A 96 18.52 0.86 4.36
N SER A 97 18.68 -0.43 4.62
CA SER A 97 17.55 -1.33 4.90
C SER A 97 16.87 -0.96 6.22
N TRP A 98 17.64 -0.72 7.28
CA TRP A 98 17.12 -0.27 8.58
C TRP A 98 16.40 1.08 8.47
N LEU A 99 16.99 2.04 7.75
CA LEU A 99 16.33 3.32 7.47
C LEU A 99 15.03 3.13 6.68
N GLY A 100 15.03 2.23 5.69
CA GLY A 100 13.82 1.85 4.94
C GLY A 100 12.73 1.25 5.84
N MET A 101 13.10 0.42 6.82
CA MET A 101 12.17 -0.17 7.80
C MET A 101 11.53 0.90 8.68
N VAL A 102 12.34 1.82 9.22
CA VAL A 102 11.83 2.97 9.98
C VAL A 102 10.88 3.81 9.13
N LEU A 103 11.23 4.06 7.86
CA LEU A 103 10.38 4.81 6.93
C LEU A 103 9.04 4.11 6.67
N ILE A 104 9.01 2.79 6.48
CA ILE A 104 7.77 2.02 6.35
C ILE A 104 6.90 2.17 7.60
N ILE A 105 7.49 2.02 8.79
CA ILE A 105 6.76 2.17 10.06
C ILE A 105 6.13 3.56 10.15
N ILE A 106 6.88 4.60 9.81
CA ILE A 106 6.39 5.98 9.76
C ILE A 106 5.24 6.10 8.74
N MET A 107 5.36 5.50 7.56
CA MET A 107 4.34 5.52 6.50
C MET A 107 3.11 4.68 6.82
N ILE A 108 3.17 3.78 7.80
CA ILE A 108 1.99 3.09 8.33
C ILE A 108 1.32 3.97 9.40
N ILE A 109 2.11 4.47 10.35
CA ILE A 109 1.59 5.16 11.55
C ILE A 109 1.04 6.55 11.20
N LEU A 110 1.83 7.41 10.55
CA LEU A 110 1.43 8.80 10.31
C LEU A 110 0.13 8.90 9.49
N PRO A 111 -0.03 8.16 8.38
CA PRO A 111 -1.24 8.29 7.57
C PRO A 111 -2.45 7.63 8.24
N PHE A 112 -2.23 6.61 9.07
CA PHE A 112 -3.30 6.02 9.89
C PHE A 112 -3.83 6.97 10.95
N LEU A 113 -2.95 7.63 11.71
CA LEU A 113 -3.33 8.60 12.75
C LEU A 113 -4.00 9.84 12.15
N ASN A 114 -3.56 10.29 10.97
CA ASN A 114 -4.03 11.52 10.34
C ASN A 114 -5.01 11.27 9.17
N ARG A 115 -5.63 10.08 9.11
CA ARG A 115 -6.45 9.64 7.97
C ARG A 115 -7.56 10.63 7.59
N GLU A 116 -8.24 11.25 8.57
CA GLU A 116 -9.31 12.21 8.29
C GLU A 116 -8.76 13.49 7.64
N SER A 117 -7.68 14.06 8.18
CA SER A 117 -7.02 15.24 7.60
C SER A 117 -6.55 14.98 6.16
N ILE A 118 -5.97 13.81 5.92
CA ILE A 118 -5.54 13.39 4.58
C ILE A 118 -6.75 13.27 3.65
N ALA A 119 -7.82 12.59 4.08
CA ALA A 119 -9.03 12.43 3.29
C ALA A 119 -9.70 13.77 2.95
N THR A 120 -9.77 14.70 3.90
CA THR A 120 -10.28 16.05 3.65
C THR A 120 -9.45 16.79 2.60
N GLY A 121 -8.13 16.60 2.54
CA GLY A 121 -7.30 17.18 1.47
C GLY A 121 -7.56 16.61 0.10
N PHE A 122 -7.80 15.30 0.01
CA PHE A 122 -8.13 14.65 -1.25
C PHE A 122 -9.50 15.07 -1.79
N VAL A 123 -10.44 15.31 -0.88
CA VAL A 123 -11.83 15.64 -1.20
C VAL A 123 -12.03 17.15 -1.40
N ASN A 124 -11.38 17.97 -0.58
CA ASN A 124 -11.53 19.42 -0.58
C ASN A 124 -10.15 20.10 -0.48
N PRO A 125 -9.39 20.16 -1.59
CA PRO A 125 -8.00 20.63 -1.60
C PRO A 125 -7.84 22.10 -1.16
N SER A 126 -8.90 22.92 -1.26
CA SER A 126 -8.86 24.34 -0.95
C SER A 126 -9.10 24.67 0.52
N LYS A 127 -9.74 23.77 1.29
CA LYS A 127 -10.10 24.02 2.70
C LYS A 127 -9.07 23.59 3.72
N ASN A 128 -8.09 22.75 3.35
CA ASN A 128 -7.24 22.11 4.35
C ASN A 128 -5.74 22.16 3.99
N LEU A 129 -4.91 22.40 5.00
CA LEU A 129 -3.43 22.46 4.95
C LEU A 129 -2.81 21.06 4.75
N VAL A 130 -3.34 20.28 3.81
CA VAL A 130 -2.77 18.97 3.42
C VAL A 130 -1.39 19.12 2.81
N GLY A 131 -1.03 20.34 2.42
CA GLY A 131 0.34 20.76 2.17
C GLY A 131 1.31 20.31 3.26
N LYS A 132 0.97 20.39 4.55
CA LYS A 132 1.93 20.01 5.62
C LYS A 132 2.22 18.51 5.62
N TYR A 133 1.20 17.65 5.54
CA TYR A 133 1.39 16.20 5.54
C TYR A 133 2.00 15.70 4.23
N PHE A 134 1.55 16.22 3.10
CA PHE A 134 2.13 15.90 1.80
C PHE A 134 3.60 16.35 1.73
N TYR A 135 3.92 17.53 2.26
CA TYR A 135 5.29 18.03 2.36
C TYR A 135 6.14 17.19 3.32
N THR A 136 5.61 16.76 4.46
CA THR A 136 6.32 15.83 5.38
C THR A 136 6.64 14.51 4.68
N VAL A 137 5.68 13.91 4.00
CA VAL A 137 5.87 12.65 3.25
C VAL A 137 6.86 12.84 2.11
N PHE A 138 6.73 13.93 1.34
CA PHE A 138 7.63 14.26 0.25
C PHE A 138 9.06 14.49 0.76
N THR A 139 9.21 15.23 1.86
CA THR A 139 10.51 15.50 2.50
C THR A 139 11.15 14.20 3.01
N LEU A 140 10.37 13.29 3.60
CA LEU A 140 10.87 11.98 4.05
C LEU A 140 11.33 11.12 2.87
N ILE A 141 10.55 11.07 1.79
CA ILE A 141 10.90 10.32 0.57
C ILE A 141 12.14 10.94 -0.11
N PHE A 142 12.20 12.26 -0.24
CA PHE A 142 13.36 12.95 -0.82
C PHE A 142 14.61 12.81 0.04
N GLY A 143 14.49 13.00 1.37
CA GLY A 143 15.60 12.83 2.31
C GLY A 143 16.15 11.41 2.28
N PHE A 144 15.26 10.41 2.24
CA PHE A 144 15.66 9.03 2.01
C PHE A 144 16.34 8.85 0.65
N GLY A 145 15.82 9.45 -0.42
CA GLY A 145 16.40 9.42 -1.76
C GLY A 145 17.81 10.00 -1.85
N VAL A 146 18.13 11.06 -1.10
CA VAL A 146 19.48 11.66 -1.05
C VAL A 146 20.48 10.74 -0.35
N ILE A 147 20.09 10.18 0.80
CA ILE A 147 20.91 9.20 1.53
C ILE A 147 21.13 7.96 0.65
N PHE A 148 20.06 7.52 -0.03
CA PHE A 148 20.07 6.40 -0.96
C PHE A 148 20.99 6.62 -2.15
N PHE A 149 20.93 7.79 -2.81
CA PHE A 149 21.79 8.09 -3.95
C PHE A 149 23.29 8.03 -3.59
N SER A 150 23.63 8.40 -2.35
CA SER A 150 25.00 8.35 -1.84
C SER A 150 25.53 6.91 -1.69
N THR A 151 24.66 5.92 -1.50
CA THR A 151 25.04 4.50 -1.34
C THR A 151 25.07 3.70 -2.65
N ILE A 152 24.40 4.14 -3.72
CA ILE A 152 24.34 3.42 -5.01
C ILE A 152 25.67 3.48 -5.78
N ASN A 153 26.47 4.53 -5.60
CA ASN A 153 27.74 4.72 -6.31
C ASN A 153 28.79 3.61 -6.07
N PHE A 154 28.50 2.64 -5.21
CA PHE A 154 29.37 1.52 -4.85
C PHE A 154 28.80 0.13 -5.19
N SER A 155 27.70 0.04 -5.97
CA SER A 155 27.02 -1.24 -6.24
C SER A 155 27.40 -1.92 -7.55
N GLU A 156 27.52 -3.25 -7.50
CA GLU A 156 27.83 -4.13 -8.63
C GLU A 156 26.63 -4.42 -9.56
N ASN A 157 25.38 -4.16 -9.12
CA ASN A 157 24.18 -4.40 -9.94
C ASN A 157 23.23 -3.18 -9.97
N PRO A 158 23.45 -2.24 -10.89
CA PRO A 158 22.66 -1.01 -11.00
C PRO A 158 21.18 -1.26 -11.33
N ASN A 159 20.88 -2.30 -12.13
CA ASN A 159 19.52 -2.60 -12.57
C ASN A 159 18.64 -3.10 -11.43
N ALA A 160 19.16 -4.02 -10.60
CA ALA A 160 18.45 -4.55 -9.45
C ALA A 160 18.17 -3.46 -8.39
N ILE A 161 19.11 -2.51 -8.24
CA ILE A 161 18.94 -1.33 -7.40
C ILE A 161 17.82 -0.44 -7.92
N ALA A 162 17.88 -0.03 -9.20
CA ALA A 162 16.89 0.89 -9.76
C ALA A 162 15.46 0.32 -9.65
N LEU A 163 15.28 -0.95 -10.01
CA LEU A 163 13.99 -1.62 -9.94
C LEU A 163 13.47 -1.74 -8.49
N SER A 164 14.34 -2.14 -7.56
CA SER A 164 13.96 -2.29 -6.15
C SER A 164 13.58 -0.97 -5.50
N SER A 165 14.29 0.11 -5.83
CA SER A 165 13.97 1.46 -5.33
C SER A 165 12.69 2.02 -5.92
N PHE A 166 12.44 1.75 -7.20
CA PHE A 166 11.20 2.12 -7.85
C PHE A 166 10.01 1.46 -7.14
N PHE A 167 10.05 0.14 -6.93
CA PHE A 167 8.99 -0.56 -6.19
C PHE A 167 8.85 -0.05 -4.76
N PHE A 168 9.96 0.23 -4.08
CA PHE A 168 9.93 0.80 -2.73
C PHE A 168 9.15 2.12 -2.67
N ILE A 169 9.39 3.04 -3.62
CA ILE A 169 8.64 4.32 -3.68
C ILE A 169 7.14 4.07 -3.88
N PHE A 170 6.75 3.15 -4.78
CA PHE A 170 5.34 2.78 -4.94
C PHE A 170 4.73 2.23 -3.66
N ALA A 171 5.48 1.41 -2.91
CA ALA A 171 5.00 0.91 -1.63
C ALA A 171 4.75 2.04 -0.63
N LEU A 172 5.65 3.03 -0.53
CA LEU A 172 5.46 4.18 0.36
C LEU A 172 4.21 4.99 -0.03
N LEU A 173 3.97 5.20 -1.32
CA LEU A 173 2.77 5.87 -1.81
C LEU A 173 1.49 5.08 -1.49
N PHE A 174 1.53 3.76 -1.65
CA PHE A 174 0.44 2.87 -1.29
C PHE A 174 0.12 2.90 0.20
N LEU A 175 1.14 2.84 1.05
CA LEU A 175 0.97 2.97 2.51
C LEU A 175 0.42 4.33 2.92
N PHE A 176 0.81 5.40 2.22
CA PHE A 176 0.27 6.73 2.47
C PHE A 176 -1.22 6.85 2.15
N ILE A 177 -1.67 6.28 1.02
CA ILE A 177 -3.05 6.42 0.55
C ILE A 177 -3.99 5.41 1.22
N ALA A 178 -3.51 4.22 1.59
CA ALA A 178 -4.35 3.13 2.09
C ALA A 178 -5.28 3.55 3.25
N PRO A 179 -4.84 4.28 4.29
CA PRO A 179 -5.71 4.60 5.43
C PRO A 179 -6.93 5.45 5.10
N ILE A 180 -6.94 6.20 3.99
CA ILE A 180 -8.11 6.95 3.51
C ILE A 180 -9.28 5.98 3.26
N MET A 181 -8.98 4.78 2.75
CA MET A 181 -9.97 3.75 2.41
C MET A 181 -10.62 3.10 3.63
N LEU A 182 -10.09 3.34 4.84
CA LEU A 182 -10.72 2.90 6.08
C LEU A 182 -11.86 3.82 6.53
N ILE A 183 -11.97 5.03 5.97
CA ILE A 183 -13.00 6.00 6.36
C ILE A 183 -14.35 5.55 5.78
N LYS A 184 -15.41 5.67 6.60
CA LYS A 184 -16.76 5.30 6.15
C LYS A 184 -17.26 6.30 5.11
N PRO A 185 -18.01 5.87 4.08
CA PRO A 185 -18.57 6.78 3.09
C PRO A 185 -19.47 7.89 3.67
N SER A 186 -20.14 7.63 4.80
CA SER A 186 -20.93 8.65 5.51
C SER A 186 -20.05 9.78 6.05
N ARG A 187 -18.91 9.44 6.65
CA ARG A 187 -17.93 10.39 7.17
C ARG A 187 -17.28 11.20 6.05
N VAL A 188 -16.96 10.56 4.92
CA VAL A 188 -16.43 11.28 3.75
C VAL A 188 -17.37 12.41 3.32
N LYS A 189 -18.69 12.14 3.23
CA LYS A 189 -19.70 13.17 2.87
C LYS A 189 -19.78 14.33 3.86
N GLU A 190 -19.48 14.11 5.13
CA GLU A 190 -19.40 15.19 6.11
C GLU A 190 -18.17 16.08 5.86
N LEU A 191 -17.06 15.49 5.42
CA LEU A 191 -15.82 16.20 5.09
C LEU A 191 -15.89 16.97 3.76
N GLU A 192 -16.83 16.63 2.85
CA GLU A 192 -17.06 17.39 1.60
C GLU A 192 -17.71 18.76 1.85
N LYS A 193 -18.42 18.92 2.99
CA LYS A 193 -19.20 20.13 3.31
C LYS A 193 -18.33 21.31 3.72
#